data_AF-A0A9D7SBN4-F1
#
_entry.id   AF-A0A9D7SBN4-F1
#
_cell.length_a   1.000
_cell.length_b   1.000
_cell.length_c   1.000
_cell.angle_alpha   90.00
_cell.angle_beta   90.00
_cell.angle_gamma   90.00
#
_symmetry.space_group_name_H-M   'P 1'
#
loop_
_entity.id
_entity.type
_entity.pdbx_description
1 polymer ?
#
loop_
_entity_poly.entity_id
_entity_poly.type
_entity_poly.pdbx_seq_one_letter_code
_entity_poly.pdbx_strand_id
1 'polypeptide(L)' 'MKTHEILIAHPKTTEEVDAIKAVLHGMKIEFEVSNEENYNPDFVAKILESKEQAKNGIITRVEKENLKEFLSV' A
#
# COMPACT_ATOMS: atom_id res chain seq x y z
N MET A 1 12.38 -27.46 0.31
CA MET A 1 11.92 -26.56 -0.77
C MET A 1 12.90 -25.40 -0.84
N LYS A 2 13.44 -25.03 -2.00
CA LYS A 2 14.24 -23.80 -2.13
C LYS A 2 13.24 -22.64 -2.08
N THR A 3 13.26 -21.87 -1.00
CA THR A 3 12.49 -20.62 -0.88
C THR A 3 13.11 -19.62 -1.84
N HIS A 4 12.32 -19.13 -2.79
CA HIS A 4 12.71 -18.02 -3.65
C HIS A 4 12.49 -16.73 -2.86
N GLU A 5 13.54 -15.92 -2.71
CA GLU A 5 13.47 -14.63 -2.03
C GLU A 5 12.99 -13.56 -3.02
N ILE A 6 11.98 -12.77 -2.62
CA ILE A 6 11.42 -11.68 -3.44
C ILE A 6 12.13 -10.38 -3.04
N LEU A 7 12.66 -9.66 -4.04
CA LEU A 7 13.33 -8.37 -3.87
C LEU A 7 12.41 -7.25 -4.38
N ILE A 8 12.10 -6.28 -3.51
CA ILE A 8 11.30 -5.09 -3.84
C ILE A 8 12.21 -3.86 -3.73
N ALA A 9 12.30 -3.08 -4.81
CA ALA A 9 13.10 -1.85 -4.86
C ALA A 9 12.18 -0.61 -4.85
N HIS A 10 12.58 0.44 -4.12
CA HIS A 10 11.86 1.71 -4.02
C HIS A 10 12.68 2.86 -4.64
N PRO A 11 12.86 2.88 -5.98
CA PRO A 11 13.54 3.98 -6.66
C PRO A 11 12.73 5.28 -6.52
N LYS A 12 13.40 6.43 -6.43
CA LYS A 12 12.76 7.75 -6.22
C LYS A 12 12.70 8.58 -7.49
N THR A 13 13.51 8.25 -8.48
CA THR A 13 13.65 8.99 -9.74
C THR A 13 13.53 8.05 -10.95
N THR A 14 13.17 8.62 -12.09
CA THR A 14 13.09 7.86 -13.36
C THR A 14 14.44 7.25 -13.73
N GLU A 15 15.53 7.98 -13.51
CA GLU A 15 16.90 7.50 -13.79
C GLU A 15 17.26 6.26 -12.97
N GLU A 16 16.86 6.19 -11.69
CA GLU A 16 17.06 4.99 -10.85
C GLU A 16 16.25 3.80 -11.37
N VAL A 17 15.01 4.03 -11.83
CA VAL A 17 14.18 2.96 -12.42
C VAL A 17 14.84 2.38 -13.67
N ASP A 18 15.32 3.24 -14.57
CA ASP A 18 15.98 2.82 -15.81
C ASP A 18 17.30 2.08 -15.53
N ALA A 19 18.08 2.55 -14.54
CA ALA A 19 19.30 1.87 -14.13
C ALA A 19 19.02 0.45 -13.60
N ILE A 20 18.00 0.28 -12.75
CA ILE A 20 17.61 -1.04 -12.22
C ILE A 20 17.14 -1.97 -13.36
N LYS A 21 16.29 -1.47 -14.26
CA LYS A 21 15.84 -2.24 -15.44
C LYS A 21 17.00 -2.73 -16.29
N ALA A 22 17.98 -1.87 -16.55
CA ALA A 22 19.15 -2.22 -17.35
C ALA A 22 19.98 -3.34 -16.72
N VAL A 23 20.19 -3.30 -15.39
CA VAL A 23 20.89 -4.36 -14.65
C VAL A 23 20.12 -5.68 -14.73
N LEU A 24 18.81 -5.66 -14.45
CA LEU A 24 17.96 -6.86 -14.47
C LEU A 24 17.90 -7.50 -15.87
N HIS A 25 17.75 -6.68 -16.92
CA HIS A 25 17.83 -7.15 -18.31
C HIS A 25 19.19 -7.74 -18.65
N GLY A 26 20.29 -7.11 -18.23
CA GLY A 26 21.64 -7.61 -18.44
C GLY A 26 21.87 -8.98 -17.79
N MET A 27 21.22 -9.22 -16.65
CA MET A 27 21.24 -10.49 -15.92
C MET A 27 20.23 -11.52 -16.44
N LYS A 28 19.40 -11.15 -17.44
CA LYS A 28 18.29 -11.98 -17.96
C LYS A 28 17.31 -12.43 -16.87
N ILE A 29 17.08 -11.56 -15.88
CA ILE A 29 16.09 -11.79 -14.83
C ILE A 29 14.74 -11.28 -15.34
N GLU A 30 13.71 -12.11 -15.27
CA GLU A 30 12.34 -11.68 -15.50
C GLU A 30 11.87 -10.83 -14.31
N PHE A 31 11.29 -9.66 -14.60
CA PHE A 31 10.77 -8.75 -13.60
C PHE A 31 9.45 -8.15 -14.07
N GLU A 32 8.63 -7.77 -13.09
CA GLU A 32 7.36 -7.10 -13.31
C GLU A 32 7.44 -5.68 -12.74
N VAL A 33 6.92 -4.70 -13.48
CA VAL A 33 6.78 -3.33 -12.98
C VAL A 33 5.38 -3.19 -12.41
N SER A 34 5.25 -3.45 -11.12
CA SER A 34 4.02 -3.21 -10.38
C SER A 34 3.85 -1.71 -10.15
N ASN A 35 2.74 -1.14 -10.64
CA ASN A 35 2.26 0.20 -10.22
C ASN A 35 1.45 0.10 -8.91
N GLU A 36 1.71 -0.92 -8.08
CA GLU A 36 0.93 -1.27 -6.88
C GLU A 36 1.06 -0.26 -5.73
N GLU A 37 1.77 0.86 -5.94
CA GLU A 37 1.67 2.02 -5.06
C GLU A 37 0.36 2.80 -5.21
N ASN A 38 -0.49 2.49 -6.20
CA ASN A 38 -1.83 3.03 -6.27
C ASN A 38 -2.75 2.29 -5.29
N TYR A 39 -2.66 2.65 -4.00
CA TYR A 39 -3.82 2.54 -3.13
C TYR A 39 -5.02 3.06 -3.92
N ASN A 40 -6.11 2.29 -3.93
CA ASN A 40 -7.31 2.69 -4.66
C ASN A 40 -7.64 4.16 -4.30
N PRO A 41 -7.73 5.07 -5.29
CA PRO A 41 -7.87 6.50 -5.01
C PRO A 41 -9.11 6.81 -4.16
N ASP A 42 -10.20 6.05 -4.31
CA ASP A 42 -11.38 6.14 -3.45
C ASP A 42 -11.09 5.69 -2.01
N PHE A 43 -10.23 4.70 -1.82
CA PHE A 43 -9.78 4.28 -0.49
C PHE A 43 -8.92 5.38 0.17
N VAL A 44 -7.98 5.98 -0.57
CA VAL A 44 -7.16 7.09 -0.08
C VAL A 44 -8.04 8.29 0.30
N ALA A 45 -9.00 8.64 -0.56
CA ALA A 45 -9.95 9.72 -0.30
C ALA A 45 -10.75 9.49 0.99
N LYS A 46 -11.28 8.27 1.19
CA LYS A 46 -12.00 7.90 2.43
C LYS A 46 -11.14 8.03 3.68
N ILE A 47 -9.87 7.60 3.61
CA ILE A 47 -8.96 7.71 4.75
C ILE A 47 -8.63 9.17 5.07
N LEU A 48 -8.44 10.01 4.05
CA LEU A 48 -8.22 11.45 4.25
C LEU A 48 -9.44 12.13 4.86
N GLU A 49 -10.65 11.84 4.36
CA GLU A 49 -11.91 12.33 4.95
C GLU A 49 -12.06 11.89 6.41
N SER A 50 -11.81 10.62 6.70
CA SER A 50 -11.86 10.08 8.06
C SER A 50 -10.88 10.77 9.02
N LYS A 51 -9.68 11.12 8.54
CA LYS A 51 -8.70 11.90 9.32
C LYS A 51 -9.19 13.31 9.64
N GLU A 52 -9.84 13.98 8.70
CA GLU A 52 -10.47 15.29 8.94
C GLU A 52 -11.64 15.20 9.92
N GLN A 53 -12.53 14.23 9.74
CA GLN A 53 -13.63 13.93 10.65
C GLN A 53 -13.10 13.71 12.08
N ALA A 54 -12.04 12.90 12.22
CA ALA A 54 -11.42 12.65 13.52
C ALA A 54 -10.85 13.93 14.16
N LYS A 55 -10.19 14.78 13.39
CA LYS A 55 -9.68 16.08 13.85
C LYS A 55 -10.81 17.01 14.31
N ASN A 56 -11.95 16.97 13.63
CA ASN A 56 -13.14 17.75 13.95
C ASN A 56 -14.02 17.12 15.04
N GLY A 57 -13.59 15.99 15.63
CA GLY A 57 -14.34 15.29 16.69
C GLY A 57 -15.54 14.48 16.20
N ILE A 58 -15.70 14.31 14.88
CA ILE A 58 -16.73 13.47 14.25
C ILE A 58 -16.23 12.03 14.28
N ILE A 59 -16.28 11.41 15.47
CA ILE A 59 -15.87 10.02 15.69
C ILE A 59 -16.95 9.26 16.42
N THR A 60 -17.07 7.97 16.09
CA THR A 60 -17.86 7.02 16.87
C THR A 60 -16.89 6.17 17.68
N ARG A 61 -16.96 6.26 19.01
CA ARG A 61 -16.21 5.39 19.92
C ARG A 61 -17.09 4.22 20.31
N VAL A 62 -16.54 3.02 20.23
CA VAL A 62 -17.23 1.78 20.57
C VAL A 62 -16.36 1.04 21.57
N GLU A 63 -16.94 0.72 22.73
CA GLU A 63 -16.29 -0.13 23.72
C GLU A 63 -16.10 -1.54 23.15
N LYS A 64 -15.01 -2.22 23.54
CA LYS A 64 -14.66 -3.54 22.99
C LYS A 64 -15.79 -4.57 23.14
N GLU A 65 -16.52 -4.50 24.25
CA GLU A 65 -17.64 -5.37 24.57
C GLU A 65 -18.83 -5.20 23.61
N ASN A 66 -19.00 -4.00 23.04
CA ASN A 66 -20.09 -3.64 22.13
C ASN A 66 -19.71 -3.75 20.64
N LEU A 67 -18.47 -4.13 20.34
CA LEU A 67 -17.94 -4.14 18.96
C LEU A 67 -18.71 -5.10 18.04
N LYS A 68 -19.09 -6.28 18.55
CA LYS A 68 -19.83 -7.29 17.77
C LYS A 68 -21.22 -6.79 17.38
N GLU A 69 -21.95 -6.25 18.35
CA GLU A 69 -23.27 -5.66 18.13
C GLU A 69 -23.19 -4.49 17.15
N PHE A 70 -22.21 -3.60 17.31
CA PHE A 70 -21.99 -2.46 16.42
C PHE A 70 -21.70 -2.87 14.97
N LEU A 71 -20.90 -3.91 14.77
CA LEU A 71 -20.56 -4.44 13.45
C LEU A 71 -21.67 -5.33 12.86
N SER A 72 -22.73 -5.64 13.62
CA SER A 72 -23.79 -6.57 13.23
C SER A 72 -23.26 -7.96 12.84
N VAL A 73 -22.23 -8.44 13.56
CA VAL A 73 -21.56 -9.74 13.34
C VAL A 73 -21.45 -10.59 14.61
#